data_AF-A0A946SMH9-F1
#
_entry.id   AF-A0A946SMH9-F1
#
_cell.length_a   1.000
_cell.length_b   1.000
_cell.length_c   1.000
_cell.angle_alpha   90.00
_cell.angle_beta   90.00
_cell.angle_gamma   90.00
#
_symmetry.space_group_name_H-M   'P 1'
#
loop_
_entity.id
_entity.type
_entity.pdbx_description
1 polymer ?
#
loop_
_entity_poly.entity_id
_entity_poly.type
_entity_poly.pdbx_seq_one_letter_code
_entity_poly.pdbx_strand_id
1 'polypeptide(L)'
;MNTRRTLRLLVLLAVAFGALLVAVFVWRPEAPDSDEPQPTLGEEYGIAFDDITKAVVEYADPTMPDITIVRESGGWRLAAPVDAPALESGAQDLLRVLDRNIRERIGPTREEYGFGAPTVSLTVEYAGQTKRFLFGNKGVSYSLYAKEEQDDEALLMQAWVLDEVMRTPAELRDRSVMSFRKRDVRAVSVGWGDRGEEIVATREDAVAPWRISSPADATADQDAIGLTLDALLETKAAVFVADSEADILGYDLGPAVTDVRVGLIEGGDRAIRVSREPNGPDGRIRVASIDASSVYEVSPDLLSALPSRALDWRNRRIADFQRSETHRVEVAYGDTRYALEKRSTLAEAAWHIVEPRDARADSSRIDELLFELDALEAEEILPATDAALGPYALTDPRLTVALYDSPGRAQATILSFGARAGGTTAVRVNESASVALVKDAAAAGWLVGAAGLRDRVLPAIDSIDVRRIELLRGRDLVAFTRQGVVWRISDPVVEQADNAVVDGILLALNGMTVGKFAPAASGDRGAPALGITLVRKNLERATYTFWTGGADGVRGQIDGDADAFVITPVQFAEVDRTLEDARVIPRPER
;
A
#
# COMPACT_ATOMS: atom_id res chain seq x y z
N MET A 1 -71.91 26.41 46.54
CA MET A 1 -70.56 26.93 46.22
C MET A 1 -70.63 27.74 44.94
N ASN A 2 -70.35 29.04 45.00
CA ASN A 2 -70.50 29.94 43.86
C ASN A 2 -69.32 29.74 42.88
N THR A 3 -69.53 28.96 41.82
CA THR A 3 -68.52 28.61 40.81
C THR A 3 -67.80 29.82 40.21
N ARG A 4 -68.47 30.98 40.11
CA ARG A 4 -67.85 32.24 39.69
C ARG A 4 -66.83 32.82 40.68
N ARG A 5 -66.99 32.58 41.99
CA ARG A 5 -66.00 33.01 43.00
C ARG A 5 -64.79 32.09 42.99
N THR A 6 -65.00 30.78 42.87
CA THR A 6 -63.90 29.80 42.80
C THR A 6 -63.04 29.99 41.55
N LEU A 7 -63.66 30.29 40.39
CA LEU A 7 -62.92 30.55 39.15
C LEU A 7 -62.07 31.82 39.24
N ARG A 8 -62.59 32.91 39.84
CA ARG A 8 -61.83 34.15 40.06
C ARG A 8 -60.63 33.94 40.99
N LEU A 9 -60.80 33.10 42.01
CA LEU A 9 -59.75 32.82 42.97
C LEU A 9 -58.63 31.96 42.34
N LEU A 10 -58.99 30.98 41.50
CA LEU A 10 -58.01 30.19 40.73
C LEU A 10 -57.25 31.03 39.70
N VAL A 11 -57.93 31.95 39.01
CA VAL A 11 -57.26 32.87 38.06
C VAL A 11 -56.29 33.80 38.80
N LEU A 12 -56.70 34.35 39.95
CA LEU A 12 -55.81 35.17 40.79
C LEU A 12 -54.60 34.39 41.28
N LEU A 13 -54.79 33.12 41.67
CA LEU A 13 -53.70 32.28 42.14
C LEU A 13 -52.74 31.90 40.99
N ALA A 14 -53.27 31.65 39.80
CA ALA A 14 -52.47 31.39 38.59
C ALA A 14 -51.69 32.65 38.16
N VAL A 15 -52.28 33.84 38.25
CA VAL A 15 -51.59 35.10 37.97
C VAL A 15 -50.54 35.39 39.04
N ALA A 16 -50.81 35.15 40.32
CA ALA A 16 -49.84 35.31 41.39
C ALA A 16 -48.68 34.31 41.25
N PHE A 17 -48.97 33.06 40.88
CA PHE A 17 -47.96 32.04 40.63
C PHE A 17 -47.15 32.34 39.36
N GLY A 18 -47.80 32.83 38.30
CA GLY A 18 -47.13 33.31 37.09
C GLY A 18 -46.24 34.52 37.36
N ALA A 19 -46.71 35.47 38.17
CA ALA A 19 -45.92 36.63 38.60
C ALA A 19 -44.75 36.22 39.51
N LEU A 20 -44.93 35.22 40.38
CA LEU A 20 -43.85 34.64 41.19
C LEU A 20 -42.83 33.92 40.30
N LEU A 21 -43.27 33.14 39.31
CA LEU A 21 -42.36 32.48 38.37
C LEU A 21 -41.60 33.50 37.51
N VAL A 22 -42.27 34.56 37.05
CA VAL A 22 -41.61 35.69 36.36
C VAL A 22 -40.65 36.41 37.32
N ALA A 23 -41.00 36.63 38.59
CA ALA A 23 -40.07 37.21 39.55
C ALA A 23 -38.89 36.28 39.87
N VAL A 24 -39.05 34.96 39.84
CA VAL A 24 -37.95 34.02 40.09
C VAL A 24 -37.08 33.83 38.84
N PHE A 25 -37.63 33.93 37.63
CA PHE A 25 -36.88 33.77 36.38
C PHE A 25 -36.35 35.07 35.78
N VAL A 26 -37.04 36.20 35.95
CA VAL A 26 -36.64 37.53 35.43
C VAL A 26 -35.92 38.35 36.50
N TRP A 27 -36.12 38.03 37.78
CA TRP A 27 -35.47 38.66 38.94
C TRP A 27 -34.53 37.70 39.68
N ARG A 28 -34.13 36.60 39.02
CA ARG A 28 -32.78 36.09 39.26
C ARG A 28 -31.86 37.19 38.70
N PRO A 29 -30.99 37.81 39.51
CA PRO A 29 -29.84 38.42 38.90
C PRO A 29 -29.14 37.29 38.15
N GLU A 30 -29.21 37.30 36.82
CA GLU A 30 -28.10 36.79 36.03
C GLU A 30 -26.87 37.36 36.75
N ALA A 31 -26.07 36.49 37.37
CA ALA A 31 -24.76 36.90 37.84
C ALA A 31 -24.14 37.66 36.67
N PRO A 32 -23.60 38.86 36.88
CA PRO A 32 -23.00 39.59 35.78
C PRO A 32 -22.05 38.61 35.10
N ASP A 33 -22.34 38.27 33.84
CA ASP A 33 -21.33 37.77 32.92
C ASP A 33 -20.30 38.89 32.90
N SER A 34 -19.36 38.80 33.83
CA SER A 34 -18.18 39.63 33.84
C SER A 34 -17.38 39.10 32.66
N ASP A 35 -17.63 39.70 31.50
CA ASP A 35 -16.82 39.57 30.29
C ASP A 35 -15.36 40.07 30.51
N GLU A 36 -14.98 40.40 31.76
CA GLU A 36 -13.58 40.53 32.14
C GLU A 36 -12.96 39.13 32.22
N PRO A 37 -11.96 38.81 31.38
CA PRO A 37 -11.27 37.54 31.47
C PRO A 37 -10.68 37.39 32.88
N GLN A 38 -11.17 36.39 33.60
CA GLN A 38 -10.61 36.05 34.91
C GLN A 38 -9.12 35.73 34.75
N PRO A 39 -8.25 36.25 35.62
CA PRO A 39 -6.82 36.01 35.52
C PRO A 39 -6.52 34.51 35.66
N THR A 40 -5.47 34.06 34.97
CA THR A 40 -4.92 32.73 35.23
C THR A 40 -4.23 32.71 36.60
N LEU A 41 -4.03 31.51 37.15
CA LEU A 41 -3.28 31.34 38.40
C LEU A 41 -1.85 31.90 38.28
N GLY A 42 -1.20 31.76 37.12
CA GLY A 42 0.12 32.31 36.86
C GLY A 42 0.10 33.84 36.80
N GLU A 43 -0.85 34.45 36.10
CA GLU A 43 -1.01 35.90 36.01
C GLU A 43 -1.26 36.54 37.38
N GLU A 44 -2.15 35.96 38.18
CA GLU A 44 -2.49 36.42 39.52
C GLU A 44 -1.25 36.49 40.44
N TYR A 45 -0.36 35.50 40.31
CA TYR A 45 0.82 35.37 41.17
C TYR A 45 2.13 35.77 40.49
N GLY A 46 2.08 36.36 39.30
CA GLY A 46 3.25 36.85 38.56
C GLY A 46 4.22 35.76 38.11
N ILE A 47 3.73 34.56 37.79
CA ILE A 47 4.52 33.41 37.36
C ILE A 47 4.38 33.24 35.85
N ALA A 48 5.46 33.52 35.10
CA ALA A 48 5.55 33.18 33.69
C ALA A 48 6.09 31.76 33.53
N PHE A 49 5.50 30.96 32.62
CA PHE A 49 5.93 29.58 32.37
C PHE A 49 7.41 29.48 32.03
N ASP A 50 7.92 30.40 31.19
CA ASP A 50 9.32 30.38 30.74
C ASP A 50 10.33 30.63 31.86
N ASP A 51 9.91 31.22 32.97
CA ASP A 51 10.76 31.49 34.13
C ASP A 51 10.85 30.31 35.09
N ILE A 52 10.02 29.27 34.92
CA ILE A 52 9.97 28.10 35.79
C ILE A 52 11.18 27.19 35.53
N THR A 53 11.92 26.91 36.59
CA THR A 53 13.13 26.06 36.55
C THR A 53 12.96 24.74 37.26
N LYS A 54 12.01 24.64 38.21
CA LYS A 54 11.73 23.42 38.96
C LYS A 54 10.27 23.38 39.39
N ALA A 55 9.70 22.18 39.40
CA ALA A 55 8.41 21.94 40.03
C ALA A 55 8.45 20.67 40.89
N VAL A 56 7.83 20.74 42.06
CA VAL A 56 7.69 19.63 43.00
C VAL A 56 6.20 19.42 43.24
N VAL A 57 5.72 18.21 42.98
CA VAL A 57 4.34 17.79 43.21
C VAL A 57 4.34 16.78 44.33
N GLU A 58 3.56 17.06 45.37
CA GLU A 58 3.39 16.17 46.51
C GLU A 58 1.93 15.75 46.60
N TYR A 59 1.70 14.45 46.80
CA TYR A 59 0.36 13.87 46.81
C TYR A 59 -0.05 13.47 48.23
N ALA A 60 -1.33 13.67 48.57
CA ALA A 60 -1.86 13.14 49.83
C ALA A 60 -1.96 11.60 49.83
N ASP A 61 -2.10 10.99 48.65
CA ASP A 61 -2.15 9.54 48.50
C ASP A 61 -0.73 8.95 48.66
N PRO A 62 -0.44 8.18 49.73
CA PRO A 62 0.89 7.63 49.98
C PRO A 62 1.31 6.56 48.98
N THR A 63 0.40 6.09 48.12
CA THR A 63 0.72 5.16 47.03
C THR A 63 1.30 5.87 45.81
N MET A 64 1.13 7.19 45.71
CA MET A 64 1.73 8.00 44.66
C MET A 64 3.03 8.64 45.17
N PRO A 65 4.17 8.41 44.49
CA PRO A 65 5.41 9.06 44.87
C PRO A 65 5.39 10.54 44.48
N ASP A 66 6.02 11.37 45.30
CA ASP A 66 6.24 12.77 44.98
C ASP A 66 7.08 12.89 43.70
N ILE A 67 6.73 13.88 42.90
CA ILE A 67 7.37 14.15 41.61
C ILE A 67 8.22 15.40 41.74
N THR A 68 9.45 15.34 41.26
CA THR A 68 10.26 16.54 41.04
C THR A 68 10.70 16.58 39.60
N ILE A 69 10.34 17.66 38.89
CA ILE A 69 10.86 17.97 37.56
C ILE A 69 11.76 19.21 37.62
N VAL A 70 12.85 19.18 36.87
CA VAL A 70 13.82 20.27 36.76
C VAL A 70 14.08 20.59 35.29
N ARG A 71 14.24 21.87 34.98
CA ARG A 71 14.57 22.34 33.63
C ARG A 71 16.09 22.45 33.49
N GLU A 72 16.65 21.70 32.56
CA GLU A 72 18.08 21.69 32.25
C GLU A 72 18.31 22.23 30.82
N SER A 73 19.58 22.40 30.42
CA SER A 73 19.92 22.88 29.06
C SER A 73 19.40 21.98 27.94
N GLY A 74 19.05 20.72 28.23
CA GLY A 74 18.52 19.74 27.30
C GLY A 74 16.99 19.55 27.34
N GLY A 75 16.26 20.31 28.16
CA GLY A 75 14.81 20.16 28.38
C GLY A 75 14.46 19.79 29.82
N TRP A 76 13.23 19.33 30.04
CA TRP A 76 12.79 18.86 31.36
C TRP A 76 13.35 17.48 31.71
N ARG A 77 13.71 17.31 32.98
CA ARG A 77 14.17 16.04 33.56
C ARG A 77 13.33 15.71 34.80
N LEU A 78 12.93 14.46 34.95
CA LEU A 78 12.36 13.92 36.18
C LEU A 78 13.51 13.60 37.11
N ALA A 79 13.65 14.33 38.22
CA ALA A 79 14.69 14.14 39.22
C ALA A 79 14.26 13.20 40.35
N ALA A 80 12.96 13.11 40.62
CA ALA A 80 12.36 12.20 41.60
C ALA A 80 10.98 11.73 41.12
N PRO A 81 10.58 10.46 41.37
CA PRO A 81 11.28 9.46 42.18
C PRO A 81 12.41 8.72 41.44
N VAL A 82 12.51 8.88 40.12
CA VAL A 82 13.55 8.27 39.29
C VAL A 82 14.22 9.35 38.48
N ASP A 83 15.54 9.30 38.38
CA ASP A 83 16.34 10.23 37.60
C ASP A 83 16.32 9.85 36.11
N ALA A 84 15.47 10.52 35.32
CA ALA A 84 15.23 10.19 33.91
C ALA A 84 14.81 11.41 33.07
N PRO A 85 15.02 11.40 31.73
CA PRO A 85 14.46 12.42 30.84
C PRO A 85 12.93 12.49 30.98
N ALA A 86 12.40 13.72 31.05
CA ALA A 86 10.96 13.95 31.07
C ALA A 86 10.46 14.35 29.67
N LEU A 87 9.21 14.01 29.36
CA LEU A 87 8.51 14.52 28.19
C LEU A 87 8.29 16.02 28.36
N GLU A 88 8.74 16.79 27.38
CA GLU A 88 8.51 18.25 27.34
C GLU A 88 7.01 18.56 27.44
N SER A 89 6.17 17.84 26.69
CA SER A 89 4.71 17.96 26.76
C SER A 89 4.14 17.52 28.11
N GLY A 90 4.74 16.52 28.76
CA GLY A 90 4.32 16.04 30.07
C GLY A 90 4.55 17.10 31.15
N ALA A 91 5.73 17.74 31.14
CA ALA A 91 6.08 18.84 32.02
C ALA A 91 5.21 20.08 31.76
N GLN A 92 4.98 20.42 30.49
CA GLN A 92 4.07 21.51 30.09
C GLN A 92 2.64 21.25 30.59
N ASP A 93 2.12 20.03 30.39
CA ASP A 93 0.79 19.66 30.86
C ASP A 93 0.64 19.74 32.38
N LEU A 94 1.66 19.32 33.14
CA LEU A 94 1.67 19.43 34.59
C LEU A 94 1.61 20.90 35.05
N LEU A 95 2.41 21.75 34.42
CA LEU A 95 2.51 23.18 34.74
C LEU A 95 1.36 24.00 34.17
N ARG A 96 0.56 23.42 33.27
CA ARG A 96 -0.61 24.06 32.63
C ARG A 96 -1.64 24.54 33.63
N VAL A 97 -1.64 23.99 34.86
CA VAL A 97 -2.45 24.50 35.98
C VAL A 97 -2.27 26.00 36.21
N LEU A 98 -1.07 26.53 35.98
CA LEU A 98 -0.78 27.95 36.11
C LEU A 98 -1.50 28.78 35.04
N ASP A 99 -1.74 28.23 33.85
CA ASP A 99 -2.48 28.90 32.78
C ASP A 99 -4.01 28.74 32.91
N ARG A 100 -4.50 28.19 34.04
CA ARG A 100 -5.94 27.98 34.23
C ARG A 100 -6.57 29.13 34.99
N ASN A 101 -7.71 29.60 34.47
CA ASN A 101 -8.45 30.72 35.04
C ASN A 101 -8.92 30.41 36.47
N ILE A 102 -8.77 31.40 37.33
CA ILE A 102 -9.42 31.46 38.63
C ILE A 102 -10.91 31.74 38.38
N ARG A 103 -11.83 30.86 38.80
CA ARG A 103 -13.27 31.10 38.59
C ARG A 103 -13.80 32.16 39.53
N GLU A 104 -13.38 32.09 40.79
CA GLU A 104 -13.85 32.98 41.85
C GLU A 104 -12.87 32.99 43.03
N ARG A 105 -12.75 34.13 43.69
CA ARG A 105 -12.07 34.28 44.98
C ARG A 105 -13.14 34.22 46.07
N ILE A 106 -13.10 33.19 46.91
CA ILE A 106 -14.20 32.85 47.83
C ILE A 106 -13.95 33.33 49.27
N GLY A 107 -12.89 34.11 49.49
CA GLY A 107 -12.55 34.73 50.78
C GLY A 107 -11.73 33.80 51.69
N PRO A 108 -11.79 33.97 53.02
CA PRO A 108 -10.86 33.32 53.94
C PRO A 108 -10.97 31.79 53.92
N THR A 109 -9.82 31.12 54.11
CA THR A 109 -9.74 29.66 54.18
C THR A 109 -10.65 29.05 55.27
N ARG A 110 -11.23 27.88 54.96
CA ARG A 110 -12.07 27.09 55.87
C ARG A 110 -11.62 25.65 55.89
N GLU A 111 -11.89 24.95 56.98
CA GLU A 111 -11.55 23.53 57.16
C GLU A 111 -12.17 22.64 56.06
N GLU A 112 -13.41 22.95 55.64
CA GLU A 112 -14.13 22.22 54.57
C GLU A 112 -13.41 22.23 53.21
N TYR A 113 -12.54 23.20 52.96
CA TYR A 113 -11.78 23.31 51.71
C TYR A 113 -10.65 22.28 51.62
N GLY A 114 -10.22 21.69 52.73
CA GLY A 114 -9.25 20.59 52.74
C GLY A 114 -7.77 21.01 52.60
N PHE A 115 -7.41 22.27 52.84
CA PHE A 115 -6.01 22.72 52.73
C PHE A 115 -5.07 22.22 53.85
N GLY A 116 -5.62 21.69 54.96
CA GLY A 116 -4.81 21.06 56.02
C GLY A 116 -4.24 19.69 55.62
N ALA A 117 -4.87 19.04 54.65
CA ALA A 117 -4.41 17.81 54.01
C ALA A 117 -4.77 17.90 52.52
N PRO A 118 -4.08 18.77 51.76
CA PRO A 118 -4.43 19.06 50.38
C PRO A 118 -4.32 17.77 49.55
N THR A 119 -5.23 17.56 48.61
CA THR A 119 -5.22 16.37 47.73
C THR A 119 -3.90 16.29 46.96
N VAL A 120 -3.40 17.44 46.52
CA VAL A 120 -2.10 17.61 45.89
C VAL A 120 -1.57 19.02 46.16
N SER A 121 -0.26 19.16 46.30
CA SER A 121 0.39 20.47 46.33
C SER A 121 1.44 20.58 45.24
N LEU A 122 1.48 21.72 44.57
CA LEU A 122 2.46 22.06 43.53
C LEU A 122 3.33 23.19 44.04
N THR A 123 4.62 22.93 44.18
CA THR A 123 5.63 23.95 44.46
C THR A 123 6.40 24.25 43.17
N VAL A 124 6.43 25.51 42.74
CA VAL A 124 7.20 25.94 41.56
C VAL A 124 8.32 26.90 41.98
N GLU A 125 9.50 26.69 41.42
CA GLU A 125 10.62 27.61 41.47
C GLU A 125 10.69 28.37 40.15
N TYR A 126 10.67 29.69 40.21
CA TYR A 126 10.65 30.56 39.04
C TYR A 126 11.37 31.87 39.34
N ALA A 127 12.20 32.36 38.41
CA ALA A 127 12.95 33.62 38.58
C ALA A 127 13.67 33.78 39.95
N GLY A 128 14.15 32.67 40.55
CA GLY A 128 14.79 32.64 41.87
C GLY A 128 13.85 32.76 43.08
N GLN A 129 12.54 32.72 42.86
CA GLN A 129 11.47 32.70 43.86
C GLN A 129 10.80 31.33 43.92
N THR A 130 10.02 31.09 44.97
CA THR A 130 9.25 29.86 45.13
C THR A 130 7.82 30.18 45.53
N LYS A 131 6.86 29.51 44.92
CA LYS A 131 5.44 29.54 45.32
C LYS A 131 4.90 28.14 45.46
N ARG A 132 4.07 27.93 46.48
CA ARG A 132 3.43 26.65 46.76
C ARG A 132 1.92 26.82 46.67
N PHE A 133 1.30 26.04 45.79
CA PHE A 133 -0.14 25.98 45.59
C PHE A 133 -0.69 24.70 46.21
N LEU A 134 -1.76 24.84 46.99
CA LEU A 134 -2.45 23.73 47.65
C LEU A 134 -3.79 23.51 46.95
N PHE A 135 -4.02 22.31 46.45
CA PHE A 135 -5.30 21.91 45.84
C PHE A 135 -6.05 21.00 46.82
N GLY A 136 -7.18 21.51 47.31
CA GLY A 136 -7.99 20.88 48.35
C GLY A 136 -9.09 19.99 47.79
N ASN A 137 -10.23 19.98 48.48
CA ASN A 137 -11.39 19.17 48.12
C ASN A 137 -12.08 19.68 46.85
N LYS A 138 -12.72 18.77 46.10
CA LYS A 138 -13.67 19.16 45.05
C LYS A 138 -14.93 19.77 45.71
N GLY A 139 -15.33 20.95 45.25
CA GLY A 139 -16.52 21.65 45.73
C GLY A 139 -17.77 21.36 44.89
N VAL A 140 -18.82 22.13 45.13
CA VAL A 140 -20.07 22.06 44.35
C VAL A 140 -19.86 22.59 42.92
N SER A 141 -20.73 22.21 41.98
CA SER A 141 -20.71 22.72 40.59
C SER A 141 -19.39 22.51 39.83
N TYR A 142 -18.76 21.34 40.01
CA TYR A 142 -17.50 21.00 39.34
C TYR A 142 -16.36 21.98 39.64
N SER A 143 -16.25 22.38 40.91
CA SER A 143 -15.19 23.27 41.38
C SER A 143 -14.09 22.54 42.13
N LEU A 144 -12.90 23.12 42.15
CA LEU A 144 -11.77 22.70 42.97
C LEU A 144 -11.35 23.87 43.85
N TYR A 145 -11.23 23.64 45.16
CA TYR A 145 -10.66 24.65 46.04
C TYR A 145 -9.13 24.65 45.89
N ALA A 146 -8.55 25.83 45.69
CA ALA A 146 -7.11 26.03 45.59
C ALA A 146 -6.69 27.23 46.45
N LYS A 147 -5.44 27.27 46.90
CA LYS A 147 -4.85 28.49 47.45
C LYS A 147 -3.35 28.52 47.23
N GLU A 148 -2.76 29.71 47.23
CA GLU A 148 -1.33 29.85 47.48
C GLU A 148 -1.08 29.74 48.99
N GLU A 149 -0.02 29.05 49.40
CA GLU A 149 0.19 28.66 50.80
C GLU A 149 0.21 29.86 51.75
N GLN A 150 0.82 30.96 51.34
CA GLN A 150 0.99 32.22 52.09
C GLN A 150 -0.21 33.16 51.92
N ASP A 151 -1.16 32.88 51.02
CA ASP A 151 -2.44 33.59 50.93
C ASP A 151 -3.44 33.04 51.97
N ASP A 152 -4.13 33.97 52.64
CA ASP A 152 -5.20 33.69 53.61
C ASP A 152 -6.54 33.43 52.91
N GLU A 153 -6.65 33.79 51.63
CA GLU A 153 -7.84 33.61 50.82
C GLU A 153 -7.80 32.36 49.94
N ALA A 154 -8.96 31.73 49.79
CA ALA A 154 -9.19 30.58 48.95
C ALA A 154 -9.70 30.99 47.57
N LEU A 155 -9.28 30.23 46.57
CA LEU A 155 -9.66 30.35 45.18
C LEU A 155 -10.50 29.15 44.77
N LEU A 156 -11.35 29.36 43.78
CA LEU A 156 -12.18 28.34 43.18
C LEU A 156 -11.75 28.17 41.72
N MET A 157 -11.32 26.97 41.36
CA MET A 157 -10.91 26.58 40.00
C MET A 157 -11.86 25.54 39.42
N GLN A 158 -11.68 25.17 38.16
CA GLN A 158 -12.44 24.07 37.56
C GLN A 158 -11.97 22.71 38.13
N ALA A 159 -12.89 21.77 38.35
CA ALA A 159 -12.55 20.47 38.94
C ALA A 159 -11.56 19.62 38.11
N TRP A 160 -11.53 19.79 36.79
CA TRP A 160 -10.60 19.09 35.89
C TRP A 160 -9.16 19.56 36.04
N VAL A 161 -8.91 20.72 36.67
CA VAL A 161 -7.56 21.19 37.00
C VAL A 161 -6.84 20.18 37.90
N LEU A 162 -7.59 19.50 38.78
CA LEU A 162 -7.02 18.46 39.62
C LEU A 162 -6.41 17.33 38.79
N ASP A 163 -7.03 16.97 37.67
CA ASP A 163 -6.56 15.89 36.80
C ASP A 163 -5.25 16.28 36.07
N GLU A 164 -4.96 17.58 35.91
CA GLU A 164 -3.70 18.06 35.32
C GLU A 164 -2.50 17.96 36.27
N VAL A 165 -2.73 18.16 37.57
CA VAL A 165 -1.68 18.07 38.61
C VAL A 165 -1.51 16.66 39.18
N MET A 166 -2.53 15.80 39.04
CA MET A 166 -2.51 14.38 39.45
C MET A 166 -1.86 13.47 38.39
N ARG A 167 -0.62 13.78 38.01
CA ARG A 167 0.17 13.00 37.04
C ARG A 167 0.98 11.91 37.73
N THR A 168 1.31 10.85 37.00
CA THR A 168 2.23 9.81 37.50
C THR A 168 3.63 9.99 36.93
N PRO A 169 4.69 9.49 37.61
CA PRO A 169 6.04 9.49 37.04
C PRO A 169 6.10 8.85 35.65
N ALA A 170 5.34 7.79 35.41
CA ALA A 170 5.32 7.10 34.12
C ALA A 170 4.74 7.94 32.97
N GLU A 171 3.79 8.85 33.27
CA GLU A 171 3.21 9.78 32.29
C GLU A 171 4.13 10.96 31.97
N LEU A 172 5.01 11.31 32.91
CA LEU A 172 5.96 12.41 32.74
C LEU A 172 7.28 11.98 32.09
N ARG A 173 7.62 10.69 32.11
CA ARG A 173 8.89 10.18 31.56
C ARG A 173 8.85 10.06 30.05
N ASP A 174 9.98 10.34 29.40
CA ASP A 174 10.16 9.98 27.98
C ASP A 174 10.07 8.47 27.83
N ARG A 175 9.11 8.02 27.00
CA ARG A 175 8.83 6.61 26.75
C ARG A 175 9.60 6.09 25.54
N SER A 176 10.41 6.92 24.89
CA SER A 176 11.18 6.53 23.71
C SER A 176 12.27 5.52 24.09
N VAL A 177 12.29 4.37 23.41
CA VAL A 177 13.27 3.30 23.69
C VAL A 177 14.63 3.62 23.08
N MET A 178 14.64 4.24 21.90
CA MET A 178 15.82 4.69 21.19
C MET A 178 15.55 6.05 20.55
N SER A 179 16.54 6.93 20.53
CA SER A 179 16.45 8.27 19.94
C SER A 179 17.61 8.54 19.00
N PHE A 180 17.31 8.88 17.75
CA PHE A 180 18.26 9.31 16.74
C PHE A 180 17.55 10.11 15.64
N ARG A 181 18.32 10.73 14.74
CA ARG A 181 17.78 11.35 13.52
C ARG A 181 18.01 10.40 12.35
N LYS A 182 16.94 10.03 11.64
CA LYS A 182 17.01 9.09 10.50
C LYS A 182 18.03 9.50 9.43
N ARG A 183 18.21 10.80 9.19
CA ARG A 183 19.19 11.34 8.23
C ARG A 183 20.65 11.13 8.67
N ASP A 184 20.90 10.97 9.96
CA ASP A 184 22.23 10.83 10.55
C ASP A 184 22.65 9.37 10.70
N VAL A 185 21.79 8.41 10.34
CA VAL A 185 22.13 6.98 10.38
C VAL A 185 23.01 6.62 9.19
N ARG A 186 24.13 5.93 9.42
CA ARG A 186 25.02 5.38 8.36
C ARG A 186 25.01 3.86 8.31
N ALA A 187 24.61 3.21 9.39
CA ALA A 187 24.54 1.76 9.47
C ALA A 187 23.36 1.32 10.35
N VAL A 188 22.73 0.20 10.01
CA VAL A 188 21.82 -0.52 10.89
C VAL A 188 22.16 -2.01 10.81
N SER A 189 22.31 -2.66 11.97
CA SER A 189 22.51 -4.10 12.03
C SER A 189 21.50 -4.78 12.95
N VAL A 190 21.12 -5.99 12.56
CA VAL A 190 20.23 -6.87 13.32
C VAL A 190 20.90 -8.24 13.39
N GLY A 191 21.15 -8.70 14.62
CA GLY A 191 21.87 -9.92 14.90
C GLY A 191 21.07 -10.88 15.79
N TRP A 192 21.33 -12.17 15.60
CA TRP A 192 20.74 -13.27 16.38
C TRP A 192 21.85 -14.12 16.96
N GLY A 193 22.19 -13.89 18.23
CA GLY A 193 23.29 -14.58 18.91
C GLY A 193 23.13 -16.11 18.94
N ASP A 194 21.90 -16.61 18.98
CA ASP A 194 21.58 -18.04 18.93
C ASP A 194 21.80 -18.69 17.55
N ARG A 195 21.71 -17.90 16.47
CA ARG A 195 21.92 -18.36 15.09
C ARG A 195 23.33 -18.08 14.58
N GLY A 196 24.05 -17.15 15.20
CA GLY A 196 25.32 -16.63 14.69
C GLY A 196 25.15 -15.85 13.39
N GLU A 197 23.97 -15.27 13.16
CA GLU A 197 23.62 -14.50 11.96
C GLU A 197 23.57 -13.01 12.29
N GLU A 198 24.05 -12.17 11.37
CA GLU A 198 23.90 -10.71 11.42
C GLU A 198 23.66 -10.16 10.02
N ILE A 199 22.63 -9.32 9.91
CA ILE A 199 22.34 -8.54 8.70
C ILE A 199 22.82 -7.12 8.97
N VAL A 200 23.61 -6.58 8.05
CA VAL A 200 24.14 -5.21 8.17
C VAL A 200 23.80 -4.44 6.91
N ALA A 201 23.05 -3.35 7.06
CA ALA A 201 22.84 -2.37 6.01
C ALA A 201 23.63 -1.10 6.30
N THR A 202 24.24 -0.52 5.27
CA THR A 202 25.10 0.67 5.34
C THR A 202 24.78 1.64 4.21
N ARG A 203 25.08 2.91 4.43
CA ARG A 203 25.13 3.94 3.39
C ARG A 203 26.27 4.91 3.68
N GLU A 204 26.82 5.52 2.64
CA GLU A 204 27.99 6.40 2.75
C GLU A 204 27.65 7.75 3.38
N ASP A 205 26.48 8.31 3.03
CA ASP A 205 25.99 9.58 3.54
C ASP A 205 24.45 9.60 3.60
N ALA A 206 23.86 10.76 3.93
CA ALA A 206 22.42 10.91 4.14
C ALA A 206 21.55 10.74 2.88
N VAL A 207 22.12 10.90 1.68
CA VAL A 207 21.42 10.81 0.39
C VAL A 207 21.80 9.58 -0.42
N ALA A 208 22.89 8.90 -0.06
CA ALA A 208 23.29 7.64 -0.65
C ALA A 208 22.25 6.53 -0.37
N PRO A 209 21.99 5.65 -1.35
CA PRO A 209 21.09 4.52 -1.14
C PRO A 209 21.71 3.52 -0.16
N TRP A 210 20.85 2.89 0.63
CA TRP A 210 21.23 1.76 1.48
C TRP A 210 21.71 0.58 0.65
N ARG A 211 22.75 -0.08 1.16
CA ARG A 211 23.28 -1.35 0.68
C ARG A 211 23.37 -2.34 1.82
N ILE A 212 23.07 -3.60 1.56
CA ILE A 212 23.42 -4.69 2.48
C ILE A 212 24.92 -4.95 2.31
N SER A 213 25.66 -4.97 3.41
CA SER A 213 27.09 -5.29 3.44
C SER A 213 27.37 -6.68 4.04
N SER A 214 26.45 -7.20 4.85
CA SER A 214 26.48 -8.56 5.42
C SER A 214 25.09 -9.18 5.34
N PRO A 215 24.95 -10.47 4.96
CA PRO A 215 26.03 -11.45 4.73
C PRO A 215 26.75 -11.34 3.38
N ALA A 216 26.23 -10.52 2.45
CA ALA A 216 26.86 -10.27 1.16
C ALA A 216 26.55 -8.85 0.68
N ASP A 217 27.43 -8.27 -0.13
CA ASP A 217 27.20 -6.96 -0.73
C ASP A 217 26.04 -7.02 -1.74
N ALA A 218 24.97 -6.28 -1.48
CA ALA A 218 23.77 -6.25 -2.31
C ALA A 218 23.03 -4.92 -2.23
N THR A 219 22.26 -4.62 -3.26
CA THR A 219 21.31 -3.49 -3.25
C THR A 219 20.22 -3.76 -2.21
N ALA A 220 19.99 -2.80 -1.33
CA ALA A 220 18.94 -2.92 -0.32
C ALA A 220 17.60 -2.38 -0.85
N ASP A 221 16.53 -2.89 -0.26
CA ASP A 221 15.20 -2.27 -0.31
C ASP A 221 15.20 -1.06 0.63
N GLN A 222 15.05 0.12 0.03
CA GLN A 222 15.15 1.40 0.75
C GLN A 222 13.96 1.62 1.68
N ASP A 223 12.78 1.17 1.27
CA ASP A 223 11.54 1.33 2.02
C ASP A 223 11.52 0.36 3.20
N ALA A 224 11.97 -0.88 3.01
CA ALA A 224 12.06 -1.87 4.09
C ALA A 224 12.99 -1.40 5.22
N ILE A 225 14.18 -0.90 4.90
CA ILE A 225 15.09 -0.32 5.92
C ILE A 225 14.47 0.94 6.53
N GLY A 226 13.83 1.77 5.71
CA GLY A 226 13.10 2.95 6.16
C GLY A 226 12.07 2.63 7.23
N LEU A 227 11.24 1.62 7.00
CA LEU A 227 10.20 1.14 7.93
C LEU A 227 10.81 0.59 9.22
N THR A 228 11.92 -0.16 9.15
CA THR A 228 12.60 -0.62 10.37
C THR A 228 13.11 0.56 11.22
N LEU A 229 13.72 1.58 10.60
CA LEU A 229 14.19 2.76 11.31
C LEU A 229 13.04 3.57 11.93
N ASP A 230 11.90 3.67 11.26
CA ASP A 230 10.71 4.35 11.79
C ASP A 230 10.15 3.57 12.99
N ALA A 231 10.03 2.25 12.89
CA ALA A 231 9.59 1.41 14.01
C ALA A 231 10.50 1.56 15.25
N LEU A 232 11.82 1.67 15.07
CA LEU A 232 12.75 1.90 16.18
C LEU A 232 12.53 3.26 16.87
N LEU A 233 12.19 4.32 16.12
CA LEU A 233 11.92 5.66 16.66
C LEU A 233 10.53 5.76 17.32
N GLU A 234 9.56 5.05 16.75
CA GLU A 234 8.16 5.09 17.19
C GLU A 234 7.90 4.15 18.38
N THR A 235 8.76 3.16 18.63
CA THR A 235 8.62 2.25 19.76
C THR A 235 8.62 3.01 21.09
N LYS A 236 7.52 2.87 21.84
CA LYS A 236 7.37 3.43 23.18
C LYS A 236 7.28 2.34 24.25
N ALA A 237 7.91 2.61 25.40
CA ALA A 237 7.82 1.81 26.61
C ALA A 237 6.37 1.79 27.13
N ALA A 238 5.77 0.61 27.15
CA ALA A 238 4.49 0.37 27.83
C ALA A 238 4.71 0.32 29.35
N VAL A 239 5.78 -0.36 29.79
CA VAL A 239 6.16 -0.51 31.20
C VAL A 239 7.67 -0.29 31.34
N PHE A 240 8.09 0.38 32.41
CA PHE A 240 9.48 0.50 32.82
C PHE A 240 9.79 -0.65 33.79
N VAL A 241 10.70 -1.55 33.42
CA VAL A 241 11.02 -2.79 34.16
C VAL A 241 12.21 -2.56 35.10
N ALA A 242 13.26 -1.93 34.60
CA ALA A 242 14.45 -1.60 35.35
C ALA A 242 15.06 -0.28 34.84
N ASP A 243 15.64 0.48 35.76
CA ASP A 243 16.29 1.76 35.49
C ASP A 243 17.71 1.77 36.07
N SER A 244 18.64 2.43 35.38
CA SER A 244 20.05 2.51 35.80
C SER A 244 20.70 1.14 36.05
N GLU A 245 20.39 0.17 35.20
CA GLU A 245 20.93 -1.20 35.27
C GLU A 245 22.44 -1.20 34.96
N ALA A 246 23.24 -1.57 35.95
CA ALA A 246 24.71 -1.53 35.85
C ALA A 246 25.24 -2.61 34.90
N ASP A 247 24.58 -3.77 34.84
CA ASP A 247 24.91 -4.86 33.91
C ASP A 247 23.81 -5.05 32.85
N ILE A 248 23.57 -4.01 32.05
CA ILE A 248 22.54 -4.02 31.00
C ILE A 248 22.80 -5.10 29.93
N LEU A 249 24.07 -5.46 29.71
CA LEU A 249 24.45 -6.53 28.77
C LEU A 249 24.24 -7.93 29.37
N GLY A 250 24.29 -8.07 30.69
CA GLY A 250 23.99 -9.30 31.41
C GLY A 250 22.50 -9.49 31.76
N TYR A 251 21.67 -8.46 31.59
CA TYR A 251 20.24 -8.54 31.92
C TYR A 251 19.56 -9.70 31.17
N ASP A 252 18.81 -10.52 31.93
CA ASP A 252 18.13 -11.71 31.40
C ASP A 252 16.88 -11.35 30.60
N LEU A 253 17.00 -11.41 29.27
CA LEU A 253 15.91 -11.25 28.31
C LEU A 253 15.31 -12.59 27.85
N GLY A 254 15.75 -13.70 28.44
CA GLY A 254 15.45 -15.06 27.99
C GLY A 254 16.44 -15.61 26.96
N PRO A 255 16.23 -16.85 26.49
CA PRO A 255 17.18 -17.56 25.64
C PRO A 255 17.21 -17.05 24.20
N ALA A 256 16.16 -16.37 23.75
CA ALA A 256 15.99 -15.94 22.38
C ALA A 256 16.03 -14.41 22.27
N VAL A 257 17.20 -13.85 21.91
CA VAL A 257 17.42 -12.38 21.84
C VAL A 257 17.82 -11.96 20.43
N THR A 258 17.33 -10.79 20.01
CA THR A 258 17.77 -10.07 18.81
C THR A 258 18.54 -8.81 19.26
N ASP A 259 19.75 -8.63 18.77
CA ASP A 259 20.54 -7.42 19.00
C ASP A 259 20.37 -6.46 17.82
N VAL A 260 20.04 -5.20 18.09
CA VAL A 260 19.89 -4.16 17.05
C VAL A 260 20.87 -3.03 17.34
N ARG A 261 21.65 -2.65 16.33
CA ARG A 261 22.59 -1.53 16.41
C ARG A 261 22.30 -0.52 15.31
N VAL A 262 22.25 0.76 15.68
CA VAL A 262 22.11 1.89 14.77
C VAL A 262 23.40 2.71 14.85
N GLY A 263 24.20 2.68 13.79
CA GLY A 263 25.42 3.46 13.66
C GLY A 263 25.12 4.84 13.12
N LEU A 264 25.50 5.89 13.86
CA LEU A 264 25.30 7.28 13.46
C LEU A 264 26.57 7.86 12.82
N ILE A 265 26.41 8.87 11.98
CA ILE A 265 27.52 9.65 11.39
C ILE A 265 28.24 10.41 12.52
N GLU A 266 27.47 11.02 13.43
CA GLU A 266 27.94 11.73 14.62
C GLU A 266 27.09 11.33 15.83
N GLY A 267 27.64 11.42 17.05
CA GLY A 267 26.88 11.18 18.29
C GLY A 267 26.88 9.73 18.82
N GLY A 268 27.77 8.89 18.31
CA GLY A 268 27.96 7.50 18.75
C GLY A 268 26.86 6.56 18.29
N ASP A 269 27.12 5.25 18.37
CA ASP A 269 26.13 4.24 18.01
C ASP A 269 25.01 4.16 19.07
N ARG A 270 23.85 3.66 18.67
CA ARG A 270 22.75 3.28 19.56
C ARG A 270 22.55 1.78 19.50
N ALA A 271 22.24 1.15 20.63
CA ALA A 271 22.04 -0.29 20.64
C ALA A 271 20.96 -0.73 21.63
N ILE A 272 20.14 -1.67 21.18
CA ILE A 272 19.11 -2.33 21.99
C ILE A 272 19.23 -3.84 21.86
N ARG A 273 18.80 -4.54 22.91
CA ARG A 273 18.62 -6.00 22.92
C ARG A 273 17.15 -6.29 23.13
N VAL A 274 16.57 -7.12 22.27
CA VAL A 274 15.13 -7.35 22.19
C VAL A 274 14.85 -8.82 22.42
N SER A 275 14.01 -9.17 23.40
CA SER A 275 13.55 -10.55 23.54
C SER A 275 12.65 -10.94 22.38
N ARG A 276 12.76 -12.19 21.91
CA ARG A 276 11.86 -12.77 20.89
C ARG A 276 10.68 -13.51 21.49
N GLU A 277 10.72 -13.78 22.79
CA GLU A 277 9.64 -14.43 23.53
C GLU A 277 8.83 -13.40 24.33
N PRO A 278 7.51 -13.58 24.46
CA PRO A 278 6.69 -12.72 25.30
C PRO A 278 7.16 -12.72 26.76
N ASN A 279 7.21 -11.54 27.37
CA ASN A 279 7.57 -11.35 28.77
C ASN A 279 6.45 -10.74 29.62
N GLY A 280 5.40 -10.20 28.99
CA GLY A 280 4.29 -9.55 29.67
C GLY A 280 2.92 -9.87 29.05
N PRO A 281 1.84 -9.35 29.64
CA PRO A 281 0.48 -9.40 29.07
C PRO A 281 0.43 -8.98 27.60
N ASP A 282 -0.57 -9.50 26.87
CA ASP A 282 -0.84 -9.16 25.46
C ASP A 282 0.33 -9.47 24.49
N GLY A 283 1.26 -10.33 24.90
CA GLY A 283 2.40 -10.69 24.07
C GLY A 283 3.54 -9.66 24.08
N ARG A 284 3.54 -8.70 25.02
CA ARG A 284 4.61 -7.70 25.13
C ARG A 284 5.98 -8.36 25.31
N ILE A 285 6.98 -7.72 24.72
CA ILE A 285 8.38 -8.15 24.73
C ILE A 285 9.23 -7.19 25.54
N ARG A 286 10.39 -7.64 26.01
CA ARG A 286 11.35 -6.79 26.73
C ARG A 286 12.42 -6.24 25.80
N VAL A 287 12.77 -4.99 26.02
CA VAL A 287 13.87 -4.31 25.35
C VAL A 287 14.83 -3.73 26.39
N ALA A 288 16.10 -4.14 26.34
CA ALA A 288 17.17 -3.51 27.08
C ALA A 288 17.83 -2.45 26.19
N SER A 289 17.71 -1.18 26.56
CA SER A 289 18.42 -0.07 25.89
C SER A 289 19.77 0.12 26.55
N ILE A 290 20.83 -0.12 25.77
CA ILE A 290 22.21 -0.01 26.25
C ILE A 290 22.53 1.46 26.53
N ASP A 291 22.03 2.36 25.68
CA ASP A 291 22.29 3.80 25.77
C ASP A 291 21.63 4.43 27.01
N ALA A 292 20.44 3.95 27.37
CA ALA A 292 19.67 4.45 28.50
C ALA A 292 19.94 3.67 29.81
N SER A 293 20.67 2.54 29.75
CA SER A 293 20.83 1.61 30.88
C SER A 293 19.50 1.23 31.53
N SER A 294 18.45 1.01 30.72
CA SER A 294 17.09 0.72 31.18
C SER A 294 16.47 -0.44 30.41
N VAL A 295 15.52 -1.12 31.05
CA VAL A 295 14.75 -2.21 30.47
C VAL A 295 13.27 -1.84 30.44
N TYR A 296 12.63 -2.06 29.30
CA TYR A 296 11.24 -1.72 29.05
C TYR A 296 10.44 -2.95 28.61
N GLU A 297 9.13 -2.98 28.85
CA GLU A 297 8.21 -3.79 28.05
C GLU A 297 7.60 -2.92 26.94
N VAL A 298 7.53 -3.45 25.72
CA VAL A 298 7.04 -2.76 24.52
C VAL A 298 6.07 -3.64 23.72
N SER A 299 5.40 -3.05 22.72
CA SER A 299 4.58 -3.80 21.76
C SER A 299 5.43 -4.84 21.00
N PRO A 300 4.92 -6.06 20.74
CA PRO A 300 5.60 -7.04 19.89
C PRO A 300 5.77 -6.60 18.42
N ASP A 301 5.10 -5.53 18.00
CA ASP A 301 5.22 -4.97 16.64
C ASP A 301 6.66 -4.63 16.25
N LEU A 302 7.50 -4.25 17.22
CA LEU A 302 8.91 -3.99 16.99
C LEU A 302 9.60 -5.20 16.33
N LEU A 303 9.37 -6.43 16.83
CA LEU A 303 9.97 -7.63 16.25
C LEU A 303 9.52 -7.89 14.82
N SER A 304 8.26 -7.56 14.51
CA SER A 304 7.69 -7.74 13.16
C SER A 304 8.29 -6.76 12.16
N ALA A 305 8.78 -5.61 12.62
CA ALA A 305 9.44 -4.60 11.79
C ALA A 305 10.94 -4.86 11.59
N LEU A 306 11.55 -5.75 12.38
CA LEU A 306 12.94 -6.18 12.18
C LEU A 306 13.01 -7.24 11.08
N PRO A 307 14.02 -7.21 10.20
CA PRO A 307 14.23 -8.25 9.21
C PRO A 307 14.46 -9.58 9.93
N SER A 308 13.91 -10.68 9.42
CA SER A 308 14.13 -12.03 9.97
C SER A 308 15.27 -12.77 9.27
N ARG A 309 15.61 -12.31 8.06
CA ARG A 309 16.63 -12.83 7.14
C ARG A 309 17.11 -11.71 6.22
N ALA A 310 18.27 -11.87 5.60
CA ALA A 310 18.87 -10.84 4.73
C ALA A 310 17.98 -10.45 3.54
N LEU A 311 17.12 -11.35 3.04
CA LEU A 311 16.23 -11.05 1.92
C LEU A 311 15.15 -10.01 2.27
N ASP A 312 14.79 -9.86 3.55
CA ASP A 312 13.73 -8.93 3.97
C ASP A 312 14.17 -7.46 3.80
N TRP A 313 15.47 -7.20 3.73
CA TRP A 313 16.05 -5.88 3.42
C TRP A 313 16.68 -5.81 2.03
N ARG A 314 16.70 -6.90 1.26
CA ARG A 314 17.34 -6.92 -0.06
C ARG A 314 16.33 -6.51 -1.12
N ASN A 315 16.75 -5.74 -2.12
CA ASN A 315 15.88 -5.49 -3.28
C ASN A 315 15.56 -6.82 -3.96
N ARG A 316 14.26 -7.17 -4.00
CA ARG A 316 13.76 -8.45 -4.52
C ARG A 316 13.39 -8.40 -6.00
N ARG A 317 13.45 -7.24 -6.65
CA ARG A 317 13.17 -7.12 -8.09
C ARG A 317 14.17 -7.92 -8.90
N ILE A 318 13.67 -8.66 -9.87
CA ILE A 318 14.51 -9.57 -10.69
C ILE A 318 15.18 -8.83 -11.83
N ALA A 319 14.42 -8.06 -12.60
CA ALA A 319 14.88 -7.36 -13.78
C ALA A 319 14.57 -5.86 -13.67
N ASP A 320 15.51 -5.05 -14.15
CA ASP A 320 15.36 -3.61 -14.28
C ASP A 320 15.18 -3.29 -15.76
N PHE A 321 13.92 -3.08 -16.17
CA PHE A 321 13.55 -2.70 -17.53
C PHE A 321 12.27 -1.86 -17.48
N GLN A 322 12.07 -0.99 -18.47
CA GLN A 322 10.92 -0.11 -18.51
C GLN A 322 9.88 -0.59 -19.53
N ARG A 323 8.77 -1.16 -19.03
CA ARG A 323 7.70 -1.76 -19.86
C ARG A 323 7.19 -0.85 -20.97
N SER A 324 7.05 0.46 -20.69
CA SER A 324 6.58 1.44 -21.68
C SER A 324 7.61 1.76 -22.76
N GLU A 325 8.89 1.52 -22.50
CA GLU A 325 10.01 1.75 -23.41
C GLU A 325 10.46 0.48 -24.13
N THR A 326 10.05 -0.70 -23.66
CA THR A 326 10.31 -1.97 -24.34
C THR A 326 9.68 -1.96 -25.73
N HIS A 327 10.52 -2.08 -26.75
CA HIS A 327 10.11 -2.00 -28.16
C HIS A 327 10.29 -3.33 -28.90
N ARG A 328 11.12 -4.24 -28.39
CA ARG A 328 11.33 -5.56 -28.97
C ARG A 328 11.50 -6.61 -27.88
N VAL A 329 10.90 -7.78 -28.11
CA VAL A 329 11.00 -8.94 -27.22
C VAL A 329 11.37 -10.15 -28.07
N GLU A 330 12.41 -10.87 -27.67
CA GLU A 330 12.82 -12.12 -28.32
C GLU A 330 12.67 -13.27 -27.32
N VAL A 331 12.04 -14.35 -27.78
CA VAL A 331 11.69 -15.48 -26.93
C VAL A 331 12.23 -16.76 -27.53
N ALA A 332 12.90 -17.58 -26.70
CA ALA A 332 13.44 -18.88 -27.10
C ALA A 332 13.13 -19.95 -26.03
N TYR A 333 12.62 -21.10 -26.47
CA TYR A 333 12.47 -22.30 -25.64
C TYR A 333 12.46 -23.56 -26.53
N GLY A 334 13.22 -24.59 -26.15
CA GLY A 334 13.44 -25.76 -27.01
C GLY A 334 13.86 -25.33 -28.43
N ASP A 335 13.16 -25.86 -29.44
CA ASP A 335 13.37 -25.49 -30.85
C ASP A 335 12.55 -24.27 -31.30
N THR A 336 11.73 -23.69 -30.41
CA THR A 336 10.87 -22.55 -30.75
C THR A 336 11.59 -21.23 -30.52
N ARG A 337 11.54 -20.36 -31.53
CA ARG A 337 12.01 -18.97 -31.46
C ARG A 337 10.99 -18.04 -32.10
N TYR A 338 10.73 -16.91 -31.48
CA TYR A 338 9.92 -15.84 -32.08
C TYR A 338 10.35 -14.48 -31.54
N ALA A 339 10.03 -13.44 -32.30
CA ALA A 339 10.33 -12.06 -31.95
C ALA A 339 9.09 -11.19 -32.15
N LEU A 340 8.91 -10.26 -31.22
CA LEU A 340 7.84 -9.27 -31.20
C LEU A 340 8.47 -7.89 -31.29
N GLU A 341 7.87 -6.98 -32.05
CA GLU A 341 8.32 -5.59 -32.16
C GLU A 341 7.12 -4.65 -32.10
N LYS A 342 7.25 -3.60 -31.30
CA LYS A 342 6.26 -2.54 -31.16
C LYS A 342 6.44 -1.55 -32.30
N ARG A 343 5.48 -1.52 -33.23
CA ARG A 343 5.47 -0.59 -34.35
C ARG A 343 4.59 0.60 -34.01
N SER A 344 5.19 1.78 -33.94
CA SER A 344 4.46 3.04 -33.76
C SER A 344 4.00 3.58 -35.11
N THR A 345 2.69 3.75 -35.28
CA THR A 345 2.10 4.52 -36.38
C THR A 345 1.61 5.87 -35.87
N LEU A 346 1.20 6.77 -36.78
CA LEU A 346 0.61 8.08 -36.43
C LEU A 346 -0.69 7.97 -35.61
N ALA A 347 -1.35 6.79 -35.60
CA ALA A 347 -2.64 6.58 -34.93
C ALA A 347 -2.53 5.71 -33.66
N GLU A 348 -1.61 4.74 -33.62
CA GLU A 348 -1.46 3.81 -32.49
C GLU A 348 -0.08 3.11 -32.53
N ALA A 349 0.42 2.68 -31.37
CA ALA A 349 1.55 1.76 -31.27
C ALA A 349 1.02 0.33 -31.00
N ALA A 350 1.22 -0.57 -31.95
CA ALA A 350 0.77 -1.96 -31.85
C ALA A 350 1.95 -2.93 -31.87
N TRP A 351 1.81 -4.03 -31.15
CA TRP A 351 2.76 -5.13 -31.19
C TRP A 351 2.58 -5.96 -32.47
N HIS A 352 3.69 -6.32 -33.10
CA HIS A 352 3.76 -7.20 -34.25
C HIS A 352 4.67 -8.38 -33.94
N ILE A 353 4.28 -9.57 -34.39
CA ILE A 353 5.21 -10.68 -34.55
C ILE A 353 6.07 -10.34 -35.76
N VAL A 354 7.39 -10.36 -35.62
CA VAL A 354 8.33 -10.11 -36.72
C VAL A 354 9.06 -11.39 -37.14
N GLU A 355 9.20 -12.35 -36.21
CA GLU A 355 9.68 -13.70 -36.48
C GLU A 355 8.74 -14.73 -35.86
N PRO A 356 8.48 -15.87 -36.53
CA PRO A 356 9.06 -16.29 -37.81
C PRO A 356 8.47 -15.59 -39.04
N ARG A 357 7.45 -14.74 -38.87
CA ARG A 357 6.81 -13.97 -39.97
C ARG A 357 6.06 -12.76 -39.44
N ASP A 358 5.84 -11.77 -40.31
CA ASP A 358 5.12 -10.55 -39.97
C ASP A 358 3.62 -10.81 -39.77
N ALA A 359 3.10 -10.52 -38.58
CA ALA A 359 1.68 -10.55 -38.26
C ALA A 359 1.35 -9.60 -37.10
N ARG A 360 0.11 -9.08 -37.05
CA ARG A 360 -0.37 -8.35 -35.85
C ARG A 360 -0.39 -9.29 -34.64
N ALA A 361 0.07 -8.79 -33.51
CA ALA A 361 0.05 -9.48 -32.24
C ALA A 361 -1.03 -8.89 -31.32
N ASP A 362 -1.52 -9.69 -30.39
CA ASP A 362 -2.39 -9.25 -29.31
C ASP A 362 -1.58 -8.36 -28.34
N SER A 363 -1.73 -7.05 -28.51
CA SER A 363 -0.95 -6.06 -27.76
C SER A 363 -1.28 -6.07 -26.27
N SER A 364 -2.55 -6.24 -25.91
CA SER A 364 -2.99 -6.35 -24.53
C SER A 364 -2.35 -7.55 -23.84
N ARG A 365 -2.33 -8.71 -24.53
CA ARG A 365 -1.71 -9.91 -23.99
C ARG A 365 -0.21 -9.75 -23.79
N ILE A 366 0.49 -9.08 -24.71
CA ILE A 366 1.94 -8.84 -24.57
C ILE A 366 2.22 -7.88 -23.40
N ASP A 367 1.44 -6.81 -23.27
CA ASP A 367 1.59 -5.85 -22.17
C ASP A 367 1.31 -6.51 -20.80
N GLU A 368 0.35 -7.45 -20.71
CA GLU A 368 0.15 -8.31 -19.54
C GLU A 368 1.38 -9.17 -19.23
N LEU A 369 1.97 -9.82 -20.23
CA LEU A 369 3.16 -10.66 -20.03
C LEU A 369 4.38 -9.84 -19.60
N LEU A 370 4.54 -8.62 -20.12
CA LEU A 370 5.58 -7.69 -19.67
C LEU A 370 5.33 -7.25 -18.22
N PHE A 371 4.06 -7.01 -17.83
CA PHE A 371 3.69 -6.77 -16.43
C PHE A 371 4.08 -7.95 -15.53
N GLU A 372 3.81 -9.18 -15.95
CA GLU A 372 4.17 -10.40 -15.20
C GLU A 372 5.68 -10.50 -14.96
N LEU A 373 6.51 -10.09 -15.92
CA LEU A 373 7.98 -10.06 -15.76
C LEU A 373 8.47 -8.95 -14.82
N ASP A 374 7.89 -7.75 -14.90
CA ASP A 374 8.23 -6.61 -14.02
C ASP A 374 7.80 -6.87 -12.56
N ALA A 375 6.69 -7.59 -12.36
CA ALA A 375 6.17 -7.98 -11.05
C ALA A 375 6.90 -9.18 -10.41
N LEU A 376 7.95 -9.71 -11.05
CA LEU A 376 8.73 -10.80 -10.47
C LEU A 376 9.49 -10.33 -9.23
N GLU A 377 9.26 -11.05 -8.12
CA GLU A 377 10.00 -10.89 -6.87
C GLU A 377 10.70 -12.20 -6.49
N ALA A 378 11.93 -12.07 -6.01
CA ALA A 378 12.70 -13.19 -5.47
C ALA A 378 12.11 -13.68 -4.13
N GLU A 379 11.80 -14.97 -4.05
CA GLU A 379 11.53 -15.68 -2.78
C GLU A 379 12.84 -16.03 -2.05
N GLU A 380 13.91 -16.24 -2.83
CA GLU A 380 15.27 -16.52 -2.39
C GLU A 380 16.27 -16.03 -3.45
N ILE A 381 17.47 -15.62 -3.03
CA ILE A 381 18.55 -15.25 -3.95
C ILE A 381 19.82 -16.02 -3.58
N LEU A 382 20.26 -16.83 -4.53
CA LEU A 382 21.44 -17.70 -4.44
C LEU A 382 22.62 -17.08 -5.20
N PRO A 383 23.87 -17.35 -4.81
CA PRO A 383 25.03 -16.99 -5.62
C PRO A 383 25.06 -17.83 -6.91
N ALA A 384 25.39 -17.21 -8.05
CA ALA A 384 25.46 -17.88 -9.35
C ALA A 384 26.76 -18.70 -9.50
N THR A 385 26.91 -19.73 -8.67
CA THR A 385 28.02 -20.71 -8.74
C THR A 385 27.65 -21.89 -9.63
N ASP A 386 28.62 -22.68 -10.12
CA ASP A 386 28.33 -23.90 -10.89
C ASP A 386 27.41 -24.88 -10.13
N ALA A 387 27.60 -24.97 -8.81
CA ALA A 387 26.76 -25.74 -7.90
C ALA A 387 25.30 -25.24 -7.85
N ALA A 388 25.06 -23.96 -8.15
CA ALA A 388 23.73 -23.35 -8.26
C ALA A 388 23.21 -23.26 -9.70
N LEU A 389 24.05 -23.34 -10.74
CA LEU A 389 23.59 -23.26 -12.13
C LEU A 389 23.16 -24.62 -12.69
N GLY A 390 23.90 -25.68 -12.32
CA GLY A 390 23.64 -27.05 -12.77
C GLY A 390 22.29 -27.62 -12.32
N PRO A 391 22.01 -27.69 -11.00
CA PRO A 391 20.74 -28.25 -10.49
C PRO A 391 19.49 -27.52 -10.97
N TYR A 392 19.63 -26.24 -11.31
CA TYR A 392 18.55 -25.40 -11.81
C TYR A 392 18.52 -25.29 -13.34
N ALA A 393 19.32 -26.08 -14.07
CA ALA A 393 19.34 -26.09 -15.54
C ALA A 393 19.45 -24.68 -16.18
N LEU A 394 20.27 -23.80 -15.60
CA LEU A 394 20.49 -22.44 -16.13
C LEU A 394 21.58 -22.38 -17.20
N THR A 395 22.34 -23.47 -17.40
CA THR A 395 23.27 -23.64 -18.53
C THR A 395 22.52 -23.84 -19.85
N ASP A 396 21.35 -24.48 -19.79
CA ASP A 396 20.44 -24.68 -20.92
C ASP A 396 19.02 -24.31 -20.47
N PRO A 397 18.68 -23.00 -20.46
CA PRO A 397 17.46 -22.50 -19.86
C PRO A 397 16.22 -23.00 -20.62
N ARG A 398 15.17 -23.37 -19.87
CA ARG A 398 13.90 -23.82 -20.46
C ARG A 398 13.14 -22.71 -21.19
N LEU A 399 13.45 -21.45 -20.89
CA LEU A 399 12.89 -20.27 -21.51
C LEU A 399 13.91 -19.13 -21.37
N THR A 400 14.16 -18.43 -22.47
CA THR A 400 14.89 -17.16 -22.49
C THR A 400 13.98 -16.08 -23.04
N VAL A 401 13.89 -14.96 -22.33
CA VAL A 401 13.19 -13.75 -22.78
C VAL A 401 14.19 -12.60 -22.80
N ALA A 402 14.47 -12.05 -23.98
CA ALA A 402 15.34 -10.89 -24.15
C ALA A 402 14.49 -9.65 -24.44
N LEU A 403 14.64 -8.63 -23.61
CA LEU A 403 13.89 -7.37 -23.65
C LEU A 403 14.80 -6.25 -24.14
N TYR A 404 14.39 -5.54 -25.19
CA TYR A 404 15.14 -4.41 -25.73
C TYR A 404 14.37 -3.11 -25.45
N ASP A 405 14.96 -2.24 -24.64
CA ASP A 405 14.41 -0.93 -24.29
C ASP A 405 14.89 0.12 -25.29
N SER A 406 13.95 0.86 -25.91
CA SER A 406 14.19 1.91 -26.91
C SER A 406 14.94 1.48 -28.20
N PRO A 407 14.48 1.92 -29.39
CA PRO A 407 15.19 1.65 -30.65
C PRO A 407 16.63 2.18 -30.62
N GLY A 408 17.62 1.29 -30.76
CA GLY A 408 19.04 1.65 -30.80
C GLY A 408 19.86 1.33 -29.54
N ARG A 409 19.23 0.89 -28.44
CA ARG A 409 19.95 0.25 -27.33
C ARG A 409 20.26 -1.19 -27.72
N ALA A 410 21.53 -1.48 -27.98
CA ALA A 410 21.94 -2.80 -28.46
C ALA A 410 21.91 -3.89 -27.37
N GLN A 411 21.90 -3.50 -26.09
CA GLN A 411 21.98 -4.46 -24.99
C GLN A 411 20.58 -4.79 -24.47
N ALA A 412 20.19 -6.06 -24.60
CA ALA A 412 18.97 -6.58 -24.04
C ALA A 412 19.10 -6.90 -22.54
N THR A 413 18.00 -6.79 -21.82
CA THR A 413 17.82 -7.45 -20.52
C THR A 413 17.33 -8.87 -20.77
N ILE A 414 18.19 -9.86 -20.50
CA ILE A 414 17.93 -11.27 -20.78
C ILE A 414 17.52 -11.98 -19.50
N LEU A 415 16.28 -12.46 -19.43
CA LEU A 415 15.80 -13.32 -18.36
C LEU A 415 15.90 -14.78 -18.79
N SER A 416 16.76 -15.55 -18.12
CA SER A 416 16.93 -16.99 -18.33
C SER A 416 16.21 -17.76 -17.23
N PHE A 417 15.19 -18.52 -17.60
CA PHE A 417 14.41 -19.36 -16.69
C PHE A 417 14.93 -20.79 -16.73
N GLY A 418 15.26 -21.31 -15.55
CA GLY A 418 15.76 -22.67 -15.34
C GLY A 418 14.67 -23.69 -14.98
N ALA A 419 15.10 -24.81 -14.42
CA ALA A 419 14.24 -25.89 -13.94
C ALA A 419 13.29 -25.45 -12.82
N ARG A 420 12.17 -26.17 -12.73
CA ARG A 420 11.15 -26.01 -11.69
C ARG A 420 11.46 -26.92 -10.53
N ALA A 421 11.45 -26.39 -9.31
CA ALA A 421 11.63 -27.16 -8.08
C ALA A 421 10.77 -26.57 -6.96
N GLY A 422 9.96 -27.42 -6.31
CA GLY A 422 9.19 -27.01 -5.12
C GLY A 422 8.22 -25.84 -5.34
N GLY A 423 7.66 -25.68 -6.56
CA GLY A 423 6.78 -24.56 -6.89
C GLY A 423 7.50 -23.24 -7.24
N THR A 424 8.82 -23.27 -7.30
CA THR A 424 9.66 -22.13 -7.73
C THR A 424 10.35 -22.43 -9.06
N THR A 425 10.78 -21.37 -9.76
CA THR A 425 11.66 -21.42 -10.91
C THR A 425 12.87 -20.54 -10.64
N ALA A 426 14.06 -21.04 -10.96
CA ALA A 426 15.26 -20.22 -10.95
C ALA A 426 15.29 -19.27 -12.15
N VAL A 427 15.61 -18.00 -11.90
CA VAL A 427 15.74 -16.97 -12.92
C VAL A 427 17.09 -16.31 -12.75
N ARG A 428 17.83 -16.20 -13.85
CA ARG A 428 19.07 -15.43 -13.94
C ARG A 428 18.89 -14.31 -14.95
N VAL A 429 19.31 -13.10 -14.57
CA VAL A 429 19.26 -11.93 -15.45
C VAL A 429 20.65 -11.67 -16.00
N ASN A 430 20.77 -11.63 -17.32
CA ASN A 430 22.02 -11.53 -18.05
C ASN A 430 23.03 -12.58 -17.51
N GLU A 431 24.25 -12.15 -17.22
CA GLU A 431 25.28 -12.97 -16.58
C GLU A 431 25.47 -12.61 -15.09
N SER A 432 24.42 -12.13 -14.41
CA SER A 432 24.52 -11.69 -13.01
C SER A 432 25.15 -12.74 -12.10
N ALA A 433 25.84 -12.29 -11.04
CA ALA A 433 26.47 -13.15 -10.04
C ALA A 433 25.46 -13.78 -9.06
N SER A 434 24.17 -13.68 -9.33
CA SER A 434 23.10 -14.21 -8.48
C SER A 434 22.00 -14.86 -9.30
N VAL A 435 21.37 -15.87 -8.72
CA VAL A 435 20.20 -16.57 -9.26
C VAL A 435 19.05 -16.35 -8.30
N ALA A 436 17.91 -15.87 -8.79
CA ALA A 436 16.73 -15.71 -7.97
C ALA A 436 15.78 -16.90 -8.12
N LEU A 437 15.20 -17.37 -7.02
CA LEU A 437 14.08 -18.30 -7.06
C LEU A 437 12.79 -17.50 -7.00
N VAL A 438 11.91 -17.66 -8.00
CA VAL A 438 10.63 -16.96 -8.10
C VAL A 438 9.47 -17.96 -8.14
N LYS A 439 8.26 -17.53 -7.80
CA LYS A 439 7.05 -18.36 -7.96
C LYS A 439 6.83 -18.77 -9.43
N ASP A 440 6.48 -20.03 -9.66
CA ASP A 440 6.41 -20.65 -10.99
C ASP A 440 5.18 -20.26 -11.87
N ALA A 441 4.83 -18.98 -11.93
CA ALA A 441 3.71 -18.48 -12.74
C ALA A 441 4.15 -17.76 -14.02
N ALA A 442 5.21 -16.94 -13.96
CA ALA A 442 5.51 -15.94 -14.99
C ALA A 442 5.99 -16.49 -16.35
N ALA A 443 6.38 -17.77 -16.43
CA ALA A 443 6.94 -18.35 -17.65
C ALA A 443 5.88 -18.94 -18.60
N ALA A 444 4.71 -19.32 -18.09
CA ALA A 444 3.75 -20.11 -18.88
C ALA A 444 3.18 -19.34 -20.07
N GLY A 445 2.94 -18.04 -19.90
CA GLY A 445 2.37 -17.18 -20.94
C GLY A 445 3.29 -16.99 -22.16
N TRP A 446 4.60 -17.05 -21.97
CA TRP A 446 5.59 -16.94 -23.06
C TRP A 446 5.78 -18.24 -23.86
N LEU A 447 5.34 -19.38 -23.33
CA LEU A 447 5.47 -20.71 -23.95
C LEU A 447 4.36 -21.03 -24.97
N VAL A 448 3.39 -20.12 -25.16
CA VAL A 448 2.29 -20.31 -26.14
C VAL A 448 2.72 -20.13 -27.60
N GLY A 449 3.92 -19.57 -27.82
CA GLY A 449 4.50 -19.31 -29.14
C GLY A 449 3.86 -18.14 -29.89
N ALA A 450 4.45 -17.77 -31.02
CA ALA A 450 3.97 -16.67 -31.88
C ALA A 450 2.48 -16.83 -32.27
N ALA A 451 2.03 -18.05 -32.62
CA ALA A 451 0.64 -18.29 -32.99
C ALA A 451 -0.34 -18.03 -31.83
N GLY A 452 0.07 -18.29 -30.57
CA GLY A 452 -0.74 -18.03 -29.39
C GLY A 452 -0.85 -16.55 -29.03
N LEU A 453 0.10 -15.73 -29.48
CA LEU A 453 0.14 -14.28 -29.28
C LEU A 453 -0.37 -13.48 -30.49
N ARG A 454 -0.83 -14.17 -31.54
CA ARG A 454 -1.37 -13.54 -32.74
C ARG A 454 -2.71 -12.87 -32.42
N ASP A 455 -2.92 -11.68 -32.97
CA ASP A 455 -4.19 -10.96 -32.86
C ASP A 455 -5.34 -11.83 -33.37
N ARG A 456 -6.41 -11.93 -32.57
CA ARG A 456 -7.56 -12.81 -32.82
C ARG A 456 -8.56 -12.25 -33.84
N VAL A 457 -8.29 -11.07 -34.38
CA VAL A 457 -9.10 -10.48 -35.45
C VAL A 457 -8.47 -10.82 -36.81
N LEU A 458 -9.29 -11.29 -37.76
CA LEU A 458 -8.84 -11.51 -39.13
C LEU A 458 -8.53 -10.17 -39.84
N PRO A 459 -7.68 -10.15 -40.88
CA PRO A 459 -7.39 -8.93 -41.62
C PRO A 459 -8.66 -8.21 -42.09
N ALA A 460 -8.77 -6.91 -41.78
CA ALA A 460 -9.95 -6.12 -42.08
C ALA A 460 -10.28 -6.12 -43.59
N ILE A 461 -11.57 -6.27 -43.88
CA ILE A 461 -12.10 -6.25 -45.24
C ILE A 461 -12.75 -4.89 -45.47
N ASP A 462 -12.21 -4.09 -46.38
CA ASP A 462 -12.91 -2.91 -46.87
C ASP A 462 -14.02 -3.35 -47.84
N SER A 463 -15.25 -3.41 -47.34
CA SER A 463 -16.44 -3.82 -48.11
C SER A 463 -16.71 -2.91 -49.31
N ILE A 464 -16.27 -1.65 -49.28
CA ILE A 464 -16.42 -0.71 -50.41
C ILE A 464 -15.54 -1.14 -51.58
N ASP A 465 -14.41 -1.77 -51.29
CA ASP A 465 -13.44 -2.21 -52.28
C ASP A 465 -13.75 -3.59 -52.87
N VAL A 466 -14.61 -4.38 -52.23
CA VAL A 466 -15.05 -5.66 -52.77
C VAL A 466 -15.96 -5.44 -53.99
N ARG A 467 -15.64 -6.12 -55.10
CA ARG A 467 -16.36 -6.05 -56.37
C ARG A 467 -17.06 -7.37 -56.71
N ARG A 468 -16.51 -8.49 -56.25
CA ARG A 468 -17.08 -9.81 -56.48
C ARG A 468 -16.83 -10.73 -55.28
N ILE A 469 -17.83 -11.56 -54.98
CA ILE A 469 -17.78 -12.60 -53.94
C ILE A 469 -18.12 -13.92 -54.62
N GLU A 470 -17.29 -14.94 -54.44
CA GLU A 470 -17.51 -16.28 -54.97
C GLU A 470 -17.63 -17.26 -53.81
N LEU A 471 -18.78 -17.93 -53.69
CA LEU A 471 -19.05 -18.97 -52.70
C LEU A 471 -18.97 -20.32 -53.40
N LEU A 472 -18.03 -21.17 -52.99
CA LEU A 472 -17.81 -22.50 -53.54
C LEU A 472 -18.12 -23.57 -52.49
N ARG A 473 -19.07 -24.46 -52.77
CA ARG A 473 -19.38 -25.63 -51.95
C ARG A 473 -19.28 -26.90 -52.78
N GLY A 474 -18.23 -27.70 -52.57
CA GLY A 474 -17.96 -28.86 -53.42
C GLY A 474 -17.75 -28.44 -54.88
N ARG A 475 -18.79 -28.61 -55.73
CA ARG A 475 -18.79 -28.19 -57.14
C ARG A 475 -19.76 -27.04 -57.43
N ASP A 476 -20.57 -26.63 -56.45
CA ASP A 476 -21.57 -25.59 -56.62
C ASP A 476 -20.92 -24.22 -56.39
N LEU A 477 -20.98 -23.35 -57.40
CA LEU A 477 -20.49 -21.98 -57.36
C LEU A 477 -21.68 -21.02 -57.33
N VAL A 478 -21.65 -20.08 -56.40
CA VAL A 478 -22.56 -18.93 -56.39
C VAL A 478 -21.70 -17.67 -56.37
N ALA A 479 -21.86 -16.82 -57.38
CA ALA A 479 -21.04 -15.63 -57.49
C ALA A 479 -21.89 -14.35 -57.51
N PHE A 480 -21.50 -13.38 -56.68
CA PHE A 480 -22.12 -12.06 -56.62
C PHE A 480 -21.19 -11.01 -57.22
N THR A 481 -21.72 -10.15 -58.07
CA THR A 481 -20.97 -9.01 -58.64
C THR A 481 -21.66 -7.70 -58.26
N ARG A 482 -20.86 -6.75 -57.76
CA ARG A 482 -21.34 -5.43 -57.37
C ARG A 482 -21.52 -4.52 -58.59
N GLN A 483 -22.70 -3.95 -58.74
CA GLN A 483 -23.03 -2.97 -59.77
C GLN A 483 -23.53 -1.69 -59.13
N GLY A 484 -22.65 -0.68 -59.05
CA GLY A 484 -22.92 0.53 -58.26
C GLY A 484 -23.06 0.20 -56.78
N VAL A 485 -24.25 0.44 -56.22
CA VAL A 485 -24.56 0.16 -54.80
C VAL A 485 -25.25 -1.18 -54.58
N VAL A 486 -25.61 -1.91 -55.65
CA VAL A 486 -26.36 -3.18 -55.53
C VAL A 486 -25.52 -4.40 -55.89
N TRP A 487 -25.76 -5.51 -55.18
CA TRP A 487 -25.28 -6.84 -55.53
C TRP A 487 -26.22 -7.55 -56.49
N ARG A 488 -25.64 -8.25 -57.47
CA ARG A 488 -26.35 -9.16 -58.38
C ARG A 488 -25.74 -10.54 -58.33
N ILE A 489 -26.59 -11.56 -58.41
CA ILE A 489 -26.15 -12.92 -58.70
C ILE A 489 -25.65 -12.92 -60.15
N SER A 490 -24.47 -13.48 -60.36
CA SER A 490 -23.77 -13.55 -61.64
C SER A 490 -23.49 -14.98 -62.08
N ASP A 491 -23.52 -15.93 -61.14
CA ASP A 491 -23.43 -17.37 -61.38
C ASP A 491 -24.27 -18.10 -60.31
N PRO A 492 -25.07 -19.12 -60.67
CA PRO A 492 -25.27 -19.65 -62.02
C PRO A 492 -26.28 -18.86 -62.87
N VAL A 493 -27.00 -17.91 -62.26
CA VAL A 493 -28.04 -17.10 -62.91
C VAL A 493 -27.73 -15.61 -62.81
N VAL A 494 -28.32 -14.80 -63.70
CA VAL A 494 -28.16 -13.33 -63.70
C VAL A 494 -29.41 -12.67 -63.12
N GLU A 495 -29.45 -12.51 -61.80
CA GLU A 495 -30.62 -12.03 -61.05
C GLU A 495 -30.22 -10.95 -60.03
N GLN A 496 -31.20 -10.20 -59.50
CA GLN A 496 -30.94 -9.28 -58.39
C GLN A 496 -30.75 -10.09 -57.10
N ALA A 497 -29.69 -9.78 -56.33
CA ALA A 497 -29.47 -10.39 -55.03
C ALA A 497 -30.16 -9.58 -53.92
N ASP A 498 -30.52 -10.24 -52.83
CA ASP A 498 -30.81 -9.58 -51.57
C ASP A 498 -29.51 -8.94 -51.03
N ASN A 499 -29.49 -7.62 -50.99
CA ASN A 499 -28.30 -6.87 -50.61
C ASN A 499 -27.95 -7.05 -49.14
N ALA A 500 -28.95 -7.18 -48.27
CA ALA A 500 -28.70 -7.37 -46.83
C ALA A 500 -28.01 -8.71 -46.57
N VAL A 501 -28.36 -9.75 -47.33
CA VAL A 501 -27.73 -11.07 -47.22
C VAL A 501 -26.29 -11.04 -47.71
N VAL A 502 -26.03 -10.43 -48.88
CA VAL A 502 -24.67 -10.38 -49.45
C VAL A 502 -23.74 -9.48 -48.63
N ASP A 503 -24.20 -8.30 -48.21
CA ASP A 503 -23.44 -7.43 -47.31
C ASP A 503 -23.23 -8.10 -45.93
N GLY A 504 -24.19 -8.90 -45.48
CA GLY A 504 -24.10 -9.70 -44.27
C GLY A 504 -22.92 -10.69 -44.27
N ILE A 505 -22.55 -11.26 -45.43
CA ILE A 505 -21.37 -12.13 -45.54
C ILE A 505 -20.08 -11.35 -45.28
N LEU A 506 -19.95 -10.15 -45.87
CA LEU A 506 -18.78 -9.29 -45.67
C LEU A 506 -18.70 -8.81 -44.23
N LEU A 507 -19.84 -8.43 -43.64
CA LEU A 507 -19.93 -8.03 -42.23
C LEU A 507 -19.54 -9.19 -41.31
N ALA A 508 -20.06 -10.39 -41.55
CA ALA A 508 -19.75 -11.58 -40.76
C ALA A 508 -18.26 -11.94 -40.86
N LEU A 509 -17.67 -11.95 -42.06
CA LEU A 509 -16.22 -12.17 -42.23
C LEU A 509 -15.38 -11.13 -41.49
N ASN A 510 -15.75 -9.85 -41.55
CA ASN A 510 -15.02 -8.76 -40.88
C ASN A 510 -15.21 -8.76 -39.35
N GLY A 511 -16.32 -9.31 -38.86
CA GLY A 511 -16.63 -9.47 -37.43
C GLY A 511 -16.13 -10.78 -36.81
N MET A 512 -15.47 -11.65 -37.58
CA MET A 512 -14.99 -12.94 -37.06
C MET A 512 -13.93 -12.75 -35.99
N THR A 513 -14.15 -13.39 -34.85
CA THR A 513 -13.17 -13.53 -33.77
C THR A 513 -12.63 -14.95 -33.76
N VAL A 514 -11.33 -15.07 -33.98
CA VAL A 514 -10.60 -16.34 -33.96
C VAL A 514 -10.43 -16.81 -32.53
N GLY A 515 -10.86 -18.04 -32.25
CA GLY A 515 -10.63 -18.67 -30.95
C GLY A 515 -9.17 -19.11 -30.77
N LYS A 516 -8.58 -19.66 -31.84
CA LYS A 516 -7.20 -20.17 -31.83
C LYS A 516 -6.58 -20.15 -33.23
N PHE A 517 -5.30 -19.79 -33.32
CA PHE A 517 -4.45 -20.06 -34.49
C PHE A 517 -3.58 -21.30 -34.24
N ALA A 518 -3.34 -22.05 -35.31
CA ALA A 518 -2.42 -23.17 -35.32
C ALA A 518 -1.76 -23.29 -36.69
N PRO A 519 -0.54 -23.85 -36.78
CA PRO A 519 0.09 -24.13 -38.07
C PRO A 519 -0.87 -24.89 -38.98
N ALA A 520 -0.91 -24.52 -40.26
CA ALA A 520 -1.72 -25.20 -41.25
C ALA A 520 -1.15 -26.61 -41.52
N ALA A 521 -1.43 -27.58 -40.65
CA ALA A 521 -0.97 -28.96 -40.78
C ALA A 521 -1.25 -29.51 -42.19
N SER A 522 -0.25 -30.15 -42.79
CA SER A 522 -0.26 -30.70 -44.16
C SER A 522 -0.92 -32.09 -44.29
N GLY A 523 -1.74 -32.49 -43.31
CA GLY A 523 -2.49 -33.77 -43.35
C GLY A 523 -3.82 -33.66 -44.10
N ASP A 524 -4.36 -34.79 -44.56
CA ASP A 524 -5.61 -34.92 -45.34
C ASP A 524 -6.78 -34.19 -44.66
N ARG A 525 -7.18 -33.05 -45.25
CA ARG A 525 -8.15 -32.11 -44.67
C ARG A 525 -9.60 -32.45 -45.02
N GLY A 526 -9.82 -33.52 -45.79
CA GLY A 526 -11.09 -33.76 -46.44
C GLY A 526 -11.44 -32.64 -47.43
N ALA A 527 -12.64 -32.72 -48.02
CA ALA A 527 -13.14 -31.67 -48.91
C ALA A 527 -13.53 -30.42 -48.09
N PRO A 528 -13.23 -29.20 -48.58
CA PRO A 528 -13.66 -27.97 -47.93
C PRO A 528 -15.19 -27.88 -47.91
N ALA A 529 -15.74 -27.44 -46.79
CA ALA A 529 -17.17 -27.23 -46.62
C ALA A 529 -17.64 -25.97 -47.37
N LEU A 530 -16.82 -24.90 -47.33
CA LEU A 530 -17.09 -23.64 -48.00
C LEU A 530 -15.77 -22.94 -48.37
N GLY A 531 -15.66 -22.48 -49.61
CA GLY A 531 -14.65 -21.52 -50.04
C GLY A 531 -15.31 -20.17 -50.35
N ILE A 532 -14.79 -19.08 -49.79
CA ILE A 532 -15.24 -17.72 -50.07
C ILE A 532 -14.08 -16.95 -50.69
N THR A 533 -14.20 -16.59 -51.97
CA THR A 533 -13.20 -15.74 -52.64
C THR A 533 -13.73 -14.33 -52.77
N LEU A 534 -13.02 -13.37 -52.19
CA LEU A 534 -13.29 -11.95 -52.34
C LEU A 534 -12.37 -11.39 -53.44
N VAL A 535 -12.94 -10.72 -54.43
CA VAL A 535 -12.19 -9.99 -55.47
C VAL A 535 -12.36 -8.49 -55.24
N ARG A 536 -11.24 -7.81 -55.01
CA ARG A 536 -11.19 -6.37 -54.74
C ARG A 536 -11.10 -5.55 -56.05
N LYS A 537 -11.31 -4.23 -55.95
CA LYS A 537 -11.25 -3.29 -57.09
C LYS A 537 -9.91 -3.29 -57.84
N ASN A 538 -8.82 -3.64 -57.16
CA ASN A 538 -7.46 -3.79 -57.70
C ASN A 538 -7.18 -5.20 -58.24
N LEU A 539 -8.20 -6.07 -58.32
CA LEU A 539 -8.13 -7.47 -58.76
C LEU A 539 -7.42 -8.42 -57.79
N GLU A 540 -7.02 -7.96 -56.60
CA GLU A 540 -6.53 -8.84 -55.54
C GLU A 540 -7.61 -9.81 -55.10
N ARG A 541 -7.21 -11.06 -54.86
CA ARG A 541 -8.08 -12.13 -54.39
C ARG A 541 -7.68 -12.55 -52.99
N ALA A 542 -8.65 -12.69 -52.10
CA ALA A 542 -8.48 -13.30 -50.79
C ALA A 542 -9.46 -14.46 -50.68
N THR A 543 -8.95 -15.68 -50.48
CA THR A 543 -9.77 -16.89 -50.40
C THR A 543 -9.80 -17.41 -48.98
N TYR A 544 -10.98 -17.47 -48.39
CA TYR A 544 -11.23 -18.05 -47.08
C TYR A 544 -11.77 -19.45 -47.30
N THR A 545 -11.06 -20.47 -46.81
CA THR A 545 -11.50 -21.86 -46.92
C THR A 545 -11.86 -22.39 -45.55
N PHE A 546 -13.03 -23.01 -45.43
CA PHE A 546 -13.57 -23.53 -44.18
C PHE A 546 -13.78 -25.05 -44.26
N TRP A 547 -13.47 -25.73 -43.17
CA TRP A 547 -13.66 -27.17 -42.98
C TRP A 547 -14.49 -27.42 -41.73
N THR A 548 -15.56 -28.19 -41.89
CA THR A 548 -16.47 -28.60 -40.81
C THR A 548 -16.18 -30.05 -40.39
N GLY A 549 -16.59 -30.44 -39.18
CA GLY A 549 -16.42 -31.81 -38.67
C GLY A 549 -15.23 -32.03 -37.72
N GLY A 550 -14.52 -30.97 -37.33
CA GLY A 550 -13.53 -31.02 -36.25
C GLY A 550 -14.18 -30.99 -34.86
N ALA A 551 -13.54 -31.62 -33.87
CA ALA A 551 -14.02 -31.61 -32.48
C ALA A 551 -13.97 -30.22 -31.82
N ASP A 552 -13.11 -29.33 -32.32
CA ASP A 552 -12.78 -28.03 -31.69
C ASP A 552 -13.50 -26.82 -32.33
N GLY A 553 -14.43 -27.04 -33.27
CA GLY A 553 -15.15 -25.99 -34.00
C GLY A 553 -14.94 -26.05 -35.51
N VAL A 554 -15.15 -24.91 -36.19
CA VAL A 554 -14.95 -24.81 -37.65
C VAL A 554 -13.57 -24.25 -37.92
N ARG A 555 -12.76 -25.02 -38.66
CA ARG A 555 -11.41 -24.61 -39.04
C ARG A 555 -11.49 -23.75 -40.30
N GLY A 556 -10.76 -22.65 -40.34
CA GLY A 556 -10.61 -21.81 -41.51
C GLY A 556 -9.15 -21.58 -41.88
N GLN A 557 -8.89 -21.20 -43.12
CA GLN A 557 -7.58 -20.73 -43.59
C GLN A 557 -7.79 -19.64 -44.64
N ILE A 558 -6.97 -18.59 -44.58
CA ILE A 558 -6.89 -17.57 -45.63
C ILE A 558 -5.77 -17.99 -46.59
N ASP A 559 -6.02 -17.94 -47.89
CA ASP A 559 -4.99 -18.19 -48.89
C ASP A 559 -3.80 -17.22 -48.73
N GLY A 560 -2.58 -17.76 -48.82
CA GLY A 560 -1.36 -17.04 -48.47
C GLY A 560 -1.03 -16.97 -46.97
N ASP A 561 -1.95 -17.34 -46.07
CA ASP A 561 -1.67 -17.45 -44.62
C ASP A 561 -1.22 -18.87 -44.26
N ALA A 562 -0.08 -18.97 -43.59
CA ALA A 562 0.50 -20.25 -43.16
C ALA A 562 -0.20 -20.85 -41.93
N ASP A 563 -1.00 -20.07 -41.20
CA ASP A 563 -1.82 -20.58 -40.11
C ASP A 563 -3.25 -20.89 -40.55
N ALA A 564 -3.80 -21.92 -39.93
CA ALA A 564 -5.24 -22.10 -39.87
C ALA A 564 -5.77 -21.46 -38.58
N PHE A 565 -7.00 -20.97 -38.65
CA PHE A 565 -7.74 -20.44 -37.52
C PHE A 565 -8.92 -21.33 -37.17
N VAL A 566 -9.46 -21.19 -35.96
CA VAL A 566 -10.67 -21.89 -35.51
C VAL A 566 -11.70 -20.86 -35.06
N ILE A 567 -12.92 -20.99 -35.57
CA ILE A 567 -14.09 -20.19 -35.23
C ILE A 567 -15.22 -21.08 -34.71
N THR A 568 -16.24 -20.45 -34.12
CA THR A 568 -17.42 -21.17 -33.64
C THR A 568 -18.34 -21.57 -34.81
N PRO A 569 -19.12 -22.67 -34.67
CA PRO A 569 -20.13 -23.02 -35.66
C PRO A 569 -21.17 -21.90 -35.92
N VAL A 570 -21.45 -21.07 -34.90
CA VAL A 570 -22.35 -19.91 -35.03
C VAL A 570 -21.76 -18.87 -35.99
N GLN A 571 -20.49 -18.49 -35.81
CA GLN A 571 -19.80 -17.57 -36.72
C GLN A 571 -19.73 -18.12 -38.15
N PHE A 572 -19.52 -19.44 -38.30
CA PHE A 572 -19.53 -20.07 -39.62
C PHE A 572 -20.91 -20.02 -40.28
N ALA A 573 -21.99 -20.27 -39.54
CA ALA A 573 -23.35 -20.23 -40.07
C ALA A 573 -23.75 -18.84 -40.61
N GLU A 574 -23.15 -17.76 -40.09
CA GLU A 574 -23.41 -16.40 -40.59
C GLU A 574 -22.86 -16.15 -41.99
N VAL A 575 -21.76 -16.81 -42.36
CA VAL A 575 -21.14 -16.72 -43.71
C VAL A 575 -21.59 -17.82 -44.66
N ASP A 576 -22.13 -18.92 -44.15
CA ASP A 576 -22.57 -20.08 -44.95
C ASP A 576 -23.93 -19.82 -45.64
N ARG A 577 -24.00 -18.81 -46.52
CA ARG A 577 -25.21 -18.43 -47.27
C ARG A 577 -25.35 -19.17 -48.59
N THR A 578 -26.57 -19.61 -48.92
CA THR A 578 -26.92 -20.33 -50.16
C THR A 578 -27.43 -19.38 -51.25
N LEU A 579 -27.57 -19.92 -52.48
CA LEU A 579 -28.22 -19.20 -53.58
C LEU A 579 -29.65 -18.77 -53.22
N GLU A 580 -30.41 -19.64 -52.54
CA GLU A 580 -31.79 -19.36 -52.15
C GLU A 580 -31.88 -18.28 -51.06
N ASP A 581 -30.93 -18.24 -50.12
CA ASP A 581 -30.88 -17.16 -49.12
C ASP A 581 -30.65 -15.79 -49.76
N ALA A 582 -29.86 -15.74 -50.83
CA ALA A 582 -29.47 -14.49 -51.48
C ALA A 582 -30.42 -14.07 -52.62
N ARG A 583 -31.43 -14.87 -52.95
CA ARG A 583 -32.45 -14.50 -53.93
C ARG A 583 -33.48 -13.58 -53.29
N VAL A 584 -33.87 -12.53 -54.02
CA VAL A 584 -35.04 -11.74 -53.64
C VAL A 584 -36.29 -12.62 -53.85
N ILE A 585 -36.78 -13.26 -52.79
CA ILE A 585 -38.04 -14.02 -52.86
C ILE A 585 -39.14 -13.04 -53.29
N PRO A 586 -39.95 -13.34 -54.33
CA PRO A 586 -41.11 -12.52 -54.62
C PRO A 586 -42.03 -12.54 -53.39
N ARG A 587 -42.26 -11.38 -52.76
CA ARG A 587 -43.35 -11.26 -51.78
C ARG A 587 -44.62 -11.73 -52.49
N PRO A 588 -45.39 -12.71 -51.97
CA PRO A 588 -46.74 -12.89 -52.47
C PRO A 588 -47.49 -11.58 -52.23
N GLU A 589 -47.90 -10.92 -53.30
CA GLU A 589 -48.91 -9.87 -53.21
C GLU A 589 -50.18 -10.49 -52.59
N ARG A 590 -50.78 -9.72 -51.68
CA ARG A 590 -51.89 -10.12 -50.80
C ARG A 590 -53.04 -10.85 -51.48
#